data_AF-A0A1Z5KJ99-F1
#
_entry.id   AF-A0A1Z5KJ99-F1
#
_cell.length_a   1.000
_cell.length_b   1.000
_cell.length_c   1.000
_cell.angle_alpha   90.00
_cell.angle_beta   90.00
_cell.angle_gamma   90.00
#
_symmetry.space_group_name_H-M   'P 1'
#
loop_
_entity.id
_entity.type
_entity.pdbx_description
1 polymer ?
#
loop_
_entity_poly.entity_id
_entity_poly.type
_entity_poly.pdbx_seq_one_letter_code
_entity_poly.pdbx_strand_id
1 'polypeptide(L)'
;MPPRALSPSSVRASLDSSSEEYMPEESLSSDRRLGIILDLDGTLVAESSSSEHPSASETFLRPAVLDFLRWCQARNHVVAVWTAAHASWAHYVTWKICSALDPQHDCQGLDCRNLFAFVWTADHMVTRARIPRHVHGEVSLCCWCESYRHACERCTCQNGAIFTCPCRETKDLAKVWKKHKKQSSSVFTRERTIIIENTPQQCVRNYGNAVYVPSYEGNADSETTAIFERLPELILQLEQTHDVRTVSRCLHGNGPHACFQQSWWRNMKTCRPVEETSSYVDL
;
A
#
# COMPACT_ATOMS: atom_id res chain seq x y z
N MET A 1 63.54 -38.51 24.68
CA MET A 1 63.14 -37.34 25.48
C MET A 1 63.11 -36.12 24.57
N PRO A 2 61.96 -35.49 24.32
CA PRO A 2 61.88 -34.28 23.51
C PRO A 2 62.07 -33.01 24.36
N PRO A 3 62.48 -31.87 23.75
CA PRO A 3 62.71 -30.61 24.44
C PRO A 3 61.41 -29.84 24.74
N ARG A 4 61.46 -29.08 25.82
CA ARG A 4 60.36 -28.33 26.47
C ARG A 4 60.21 -26.96 25.79
N ALA A 5 59.06 -26.69 25.18
CA ALA A 5 58.74 -25.39 24.59
C ALA A 5 58.33 -24.36 25.67
N LEU A 6 58.85 -23.14 25.55
CA LEU A 6 58.61 -22.01 26.44
C LEU A 6 57.30 -21.28 26.07
N SER A 7 56.56 -20.88 27.09
CA SER A 7 55.30 -20.13 27.04
C SER A 7 55.52 -18.64 26.71
N PRO A 8 54.73 -18.04 25.82
CA PRO A 8 54.77 -16.60 25.59
C PRO A 8 53.96 -15.82 26.64
N SER A 9 54.60 -14.76 27.12
CA SER A 9 54.16 -13.81 28.13
C SER A 9 52.98 -12.95 27.68
N SER A 10 52.01 -12.77 28.58
CA SER A 10 50.81 -11.96 28.38
C SER A 10 51.12 -10.47 28.51
N VAL A 11 50.89 -9.71 27.44
CA VAL A 11 50.84 -8.24 27.45
C VAL A 11 49.37 -7.84 27.50
N ARG A 12 48.92 -7.29 28.63
CA ARG A 12 47.59 -6.69 28.79
C ARG A 12 47.63 -5.24 28.31
N ALA A 13 47.03 -4.97 27.15
CA ALA A 13 46.69 -3.63 26.72
C ALA A 13 45.39 -3.21 27.42
N SER A 14 45.46 -2.10 28.17
CA SER A 14 44.32 -1.47 28.84
C SER A 14 43.57 -0.64 27.80
N LEU A 15 42.42 -1.14 27.35
CA LEU A 15 41.50 -0.41 26.49
C LEU A 15 40.49 0.33 27.35
N ASP A 16 40.47 1.64 27.17
CA ASP A 16 39.63 2.61 27.85
C ASP A 16 38.15 2.36 27.50
N SER A 17 37.36 2.07 28.52
CA SER A 17 35.97 1.62 28.43
C SER A 17 35.04 2.81 28.56
N SER A 18 34.94 3.63 27.50
CA SER A 18 33.80 4.53 27.34
C SER A 18 32.58 3.71 26.93
N SER A 19 31.86 3.24 27.94
CA SER A 19 30.57 2.56 27.78
C SER A 19 29.55 3.57 27.29
N GLU A 20 29.42 3.69 25.97
CA GLU A 20 28.18 4.18 25.38
C GLU A 20 27.07 3.25 25.88
N GLU A 21 26.22 3.76 26.76
CA GLU A 21 25.02 3.08 27.23
C GLU A 21 24.18 2.72 26.00
N TYR A 22 24.31 1.47 25.56
CA TYR A 22 23.48 0.87 24.55
C TYR A 22 22.05 0.88 25.07
N MET A 23 21.29 1.92 24.72
CA MET A 23 19.85 1.97 24.92
C MET A 23 19.27 0.79 24.15
N PRO A 24 18.71 -0.23 24.84
CA PRO A 24 18.15 -1.38 24.16
C PRO A 24 17.08 -0.88 23.19
N GLU A 25 17.11 -1.34 21.94
CA GLU A 25 16.03 -1.11 20.98
C GLU A 25 14.72 -1.46 21.67
N GLU A 26 13.95 -0.44 22.07
CA GLU A 26 12.62 -0.65 22.62
C GLU A 26 11.82 -1.37 21.54
N SER A 27 11.58 -2.67 21.75
CA SER A 27 10.76 -3.46 20.86
C SER A 27 9.43 -2.74 20.69
N LEU A 28 9.19 -2.20 19.49
CA LEU A 28 8.00 -1.41 19.20
C LEU A 28 6.78 -2.18 19.72
N SER A 29 5.99 -1.53 20.58
CA SER A 29 4.75 -2.09 21.10
C SER A 29 3.97 -2.73 19.96
N SER A 30 3.58 -3.99 20.13
CA SER A 30 2.83 -4.77 19.13
C SER A 30 1.55 -4.09 18.64
N ASP A 31 1.11 -3.03 19.33
CA ASP A 31 -0.02 -2.16 19.05
C ASP A 31 0.22 -1.20 17.86
N ARG A 32 1.48 -0.96 17.48
CA ARG A 32 1.83 -0.06 16.36
C ARG A 32 1.79 -0.70 14.99
N ARG A 33 1.48 -1.99 14.89
CA ARG A 33 1.40 -2.68 13.59
C ARG A 33 0.19 -2.23 12.78
N LEU A 34 0.32 -2.23 11.46
CA LEU A 34 -0.74 -1.91 10.52
C LEU A 34 -1.00 -3.10 9.59
N GLY A 35 -2.26 -3.28 9.20
CA GLY A 35 -2.65 -4.12 8.08
C GLY A 35 -2.63 -3.28 6.81
N ILE A 36 -1.76 -3.62 5.87
CA ILE A 36 -1.57 -2.87 4.62
C ILE A 36 -2.05 -3.76 3.48
N ILE A 37 -3.11 -3.35 2.79
CA ILE A 37 -3.63 -4.05 1.62
C ILE A 37 -3.18 -3.30 0.37
N LEU A 38 -2.58 -4.01 -0.56
CA LEU A 38 -2.08 -3.46 -1.82
C LEU A 38 -2.95 -3.95 -2.98
N ASP A 39 -3.39 -3.02 -3.82
CA ASP A 39 -3.79 -3.37 -5.19
C ASP A 39 -2.56 -3.77 -6.03
N LEU A 40 -2.74 -4.38 -7.21
CA LEU A 40 -1.64 -4.77 -8.10
C LEU A 40 -1.52 -3.84 -9.31
N ASP A 41 -2.55 -3.79 -10.15
CA ASP A 41 -2.50 -3.26 -11.52
C ASP A 41 -2.54 -1.72 -11.56
N GLY A 42 -1.44 -1.12 -12.03
CA GLY A 42 -1.23 0.31 -11.94
C GLY A 42 -0.92 0.80 -10.52
N THR A 43 -0.88 -0.10 -9.53
CA THR A 43 -0.44 0.19 -8.16
C THR A 43 1.00 -0.26 -7.93
N LEU A 44 1.26 -1.57 -7.93
CA LEU A 44 2.59 -2.16 -7.74
C LEU A 44 3.30 -2.48 -9.06
N VAL A 45 2.53 -2.76 -10.11
CA VAL A 45 3.07 -3.17 -11.41
C VAL A 45 2.36 -2.46 -12.55
N ALA A 46 3.01 -2.44 -13.71
CA ALA A 46 2.42 -2.05 -14.98
C ALA A 46 2.65 -3.15 -16.02
N GLU A 47 1.74 -3.27 -16.96
CA GLU A 47 1.89 -4.11 -18.15
C GLU A 47 2.23 -3.23 -19.35
N SER A 48 3.25 -3.59 -20.14
CA SER A 48 3.42 -2.98 -21.45
C SER A 48 2.49 -3.66 -22.46
N SER A 49 1.70 -2.86 -23.16
CA SER A 49 0.90 -3.27 -24.31
C SER A 49 1.69 -3.25 -25.63
N SER A 50 3.01 -3.03 -25.59
CA SER A 50 3.79 -2.61 -26.76
C SER A 50 4.27 -3.73 -27.70
N SER A 51 3.81 -4.97 -27.58
CA SER A 51 4.32 -6.04 -28.43
C SER A 51 3.39 -6.34 -29.61
N GLU A 52 3.93 -6.15 -30.81
CA GLU A 52 3.42 -6.73 -32.07
C GLU A 52 3.30 -8.27 -32.01
N HIS A 53 3.82 -8.89 -30.94
CA HIS A 53 3.64 -10.29 -30.60
C HIS A 53 2.73 -10.47 -29.37
N PRO A 54 1.57 -11.13 -29.52
CA PRO A 54 0.57 -11.32 -28.45
C PRO A 54 0.97 -12.33 -27.35
N SER A 55 2.19 -12.88 -27.38
CA SER A 55 2.54 -14.06 -26.58
C SER A 55 3.21 -13.78 -25.22
N ALA A 56 3.64 -12.55 -24.91
CA ALA A 56 4.13 -12.22 -23.58
C ALA A 56 4.06 -10.71 -23.31
N SER A 57 3.04 -10.27 -22.55
CA SER A 57 3.03 -8.93 -21.98
C SER A 57 4.17 -8.81 -20.98
N GLU A 58 5.07 -7.85 -21.18
CA GLU A 58 6.13 -7.57 -20.20
C GLU A 58 5.54 -6.80 -19.01
N THR A 59 5.86 -7.25 -17.80
CA THR A 59 5.41 -6.61 -16.56
C THR A 59 6.55 -5.87 -15.88
N PHE A 60 6.33 -4.62 -15.49
CA PHE A 60 7.30 -3.77 -14.83
C PHE A 60 6.90 -3.59 -13.37
N LEU A 61 7.81 -3.85 -12.45
CA LEU A 61 7.60 -3.45 -11.06
C LEU A 61 7.69 -1.92 -10.96
N ARG A 62 6.85 -1.33 -10.10
CA ARG A 62 6.98 0.08 -9.77
C ARG A 62 8.26 0.32 -8.98
N PRO A 63 9.01 1.41 -9.25
CA PRO A 63 10.20 1.74 -8.48
C PRO A 63 9.93 1.78 -6.97
N ALA A 64 10.94 1.41 -6.19
CA ALA A 64 10.92 1.30 -4.74
C ALA A 64 9.89 0.32 -4.12
N VAL A 65 9.10 -0.42 -4.92
CA VAL A 65 8.10 -1.34 -4.36
C VAL A 65 8.74 -2.46 -3.51
N LEU A 66 9.90 -2.97 -3.93
CA LEU A 66 10.60 -4.02 -3.20
C LEU A 66 11.15 -3.51 -1.87
N ASP A 67 11.76 -2.31 -1.88
CA ASP A 67 12.31 -1.71 -0.68
C ASP A 67 11.20 -1.30 0.31
N PHE A 68 10.07 -0.82 -0.20
CA PHE A 68 8.88 -0.58 0.60
C PHE A 68 8.36 -1.86 1.28
N LEU A 69 8.31 -2.99 0.57
CA LEU A 69 7.87 -4.26 1.14
C LEU A 69 8.84 -4.77 2.22
N ARG A 70 10.16 -4.68 1.98
CA ARG A 70 11.19 -4.99 2.99
C ARG A 70 11.04 -4.10 4.22
N TRP A 71 10.81 -2.81 4.02
CA TRP A 71 10.57 -1.85 5.08
C TRP A 71 9.32 -2.21 5.90
N CYS A 72 8.21 -2.60 5.26
CA CYS A 72 7.01 -3.06 5.95
C CYS A 72 7.30 -4.31 6.81
N GLN A 73 8.05 -5.28 6.28
CA GLN A 73 8.43 -6.49 7.01
C GLN A 73 9.32 -6.18 8.22
N ALA A 74 10.34 -5.32 8.04
CA ALA A 74 11.24 -4.91 9.13
C ALA A 74 10.49 -4.23 10.29
N ARG A 75 9.36 -3.59 10.01
CA ARG A 75 8.49 -2.95 11.00
C ARG A 75 7.36 -3.84 11.52
N ASN A 76 7.36 -5.12 11.16
CA ASN A 76 6.31 -6.09 11.50
C ASN A 76 4.90 -5.67 11.05
N HIS A 77 4.77 -4.88 9.97
CA HIS A 77 3.48 -4.66 9.34
C HIS A 77 3.02 -5.92 8.62
N VAL A 78 1.71 -6.12 8.54
CA VAL A 78 1.13 -7.26 7.84
C VAL A 78 0.64 -6.79 6.48
N VAL A 79 1.32 -7.24 5.44
CA VAL A 79 0.98 -6.90 4.06
C VAL A 79 0.04 -7.95 3.49
N ALA A 80 -0.92 -7.53 2.66
CA ALA A 80 -1.80 -8.39 1.91
C ALA A 80 -2.07 -7.80 0.53
N VAL A 81 -2.57 -8.61 -0.39
CA VAL A 81 -2.96 -8.18 -1.74
C VAL A 81 -4.47 -8.30 -1.91
N TRP A 82 -5.08 -7.31 -2.56
CA TRP A 82 -6.44 -7.42 -3.08
C TRP A 82 -6.50 -6.74 -4.44
N THR A 83 -6.55 -7.53 -5.51
CA THR A 83 -6.69 -7.07 -6.90
C THR A 83 -8.09 -7.38 -7.45
N ALA A 84 -8.54 -6.58 -8.42
CA ALA A 84 -9.72 -6.89 -9.24
C ALA A 84 -9.41 -7.86 -10.38
N ALA A 85 -8.15 -8.21 -10.59
CA ALA A 85 -7.74 -9.17 -11.59
C ALA A 85 -8.01 -10.62 -11.18
N HIS A 86 -7.96 -11.52 -12.16
CA HIS A 86 -8.19 -12.94 -11.99
C HIS A 86 -7.00 -13.63 -11.27
N ALA A 87 -7.23 -14.84 -10.75
CA ALA A 87 -6.28 -15.50 -9.85
C ALA A 87 -4.90 -15.82 -10.48
N SER A 88 -4.85 -16.28 -11.74
CA SER A 88 -3.57 -16.58 -12.38
C SER A 88 -2.68 -15.35 -12.55
N TRP A 89 -3.26 -14.19 -12.87
CA TRP A 89 -2.51 -12.94 -12.90
C TRP A 89 -1.99 -12.54 -11.52
N ALA A 90 -2.84 -12.59 -10.50
CA ALA A 90 -2.43 -12.28 -9.14
C ALA A 90 -1.30 -13.20 -8.64
N HIS A 91 -1.36 -14.49 -8.97
CA HIS A 91 -0.27 -15.43 -8.67
C HIS A 91 1.01 -15.10 -9.42
N TYR A 92 0.94 -14.78 -10.71
CA TYR A 92 2.11 -14.41 -11.49
C TYR A 92 2.82 -13.17 -10.91
N VAL A 93 2.07 -12.11 -10.61
CA VAL A 93 2.63 -10.87 -10.07
C VAL A 93 3.20 -11.08 -8.67
N THR A 94 2.47 -11.79 -7.79
CA THR A 94 2.97 -12.04 -6.43
C THR A 94 4.19 -12.95 -6.43
N TRP A 95 4.23 -13.98 -7.29
CA TRP A 95 5.43 -14.79 -7.52
C TRP A 95 6.61 -13.92 -7.95
N LYS A 96 6.43 -13.07 -8.95
CA LYS A 96 7.48 -12.16 -9.46
C LYS A 96 8.03 -11.24 -8.36
N ILE A 97 7.16 -10.69 -7.51
CA ILE A 97 7.57 -9.88 -6.35
C ILE A 97 8.35 -10.74 -5.34
N CYS A 98 7.83 -11.91 -4.98
CA CYS A 98 8.48 -12.78 -3.98
C CYS A 98 9.87 -13.25 -4.48
N SER A 99 10.00 -13.67 -5.74
CA SER A 99 11.28 -14.06 -6.35
C SER A 99 12.28 -12.89 -6.46
N ALA A 100 11.79 -11.65 -6.63
CA ALA A 100 12.65 -10.47 -6.64
C ALA A 100 13.13 -10.07 -5.23
N LEU A 101 12.32 -10.34 -4.20
CA LEU A 101 12.69 -10.08 -2.80
C LEU A 101 13.66 -11.12 -2.26
N ASP A 102 13.41 -12.39 -2.58
CA ASP A 102 14.21 -13.53 -2.17
C ASP A 102 14.33 -14.52 -3.35
N PRO A 103 15.47 -14.54 -4.07
CA PRO A 103 15.69 -15.43 -5.20
C PRO A 103 15.63 -16.92 -4.86
N GLN A 104 15.75 -17.29 -3.59
CA GLN A 104 15.63 -18.68 -3.13
C GLN A 104 14.19 -19.07 -2.77
N HIS A 105 13.26 -18.11 -2.80
CA HIS A 105 11.89 -18.33 -2.41
C HIS A 105 11.07 -19.00 -3.53
N ASP A 106 10.76 -20.28 -3.33
CA ASP A 106 9.94 -21.08 -4.25
C ASP A 106 8.49 -21.24 -3.76
N CYS A 107 7.73 -20.14 -3.70
CA CYS A 107 6.28 -20.23 -3.38
C CYS A 107 5.41 -20.63 -4.57
N GLN A 108 5.96 -20.60 -5.79
CA GLN A 108 5.23 -20.81 -7.04
C GLN A 108 3.94 -19.96 -7.16
N GLY A 109 3.87 -18.83 -6.43
CA GLY A 109 2.72 -17.92 -6.39
C GLY A 109 1.47 -18.41 -5.63
N LEU A 110 1.41 -19.66 -5.19
CA LEU A 110 0.17 -20.26 -4.64
C LEU A 110 -0.04 -19.98 -3.15
N ASP A 111 1.02 -19.68 -2.41
CA ASP A 111 0.95 -19.48 -0.95
C ASP A 111 2.18 -18.70 -0.46
N CYS A 112 2.46 -17.51 -1.02
CA CYS A 112 3.54 -16.63 -0.52
C CYS A 112 3.17 -16.00 0.85
N ARG A 113 2.77 -16.83 1.82
CA ARG A 113 2.38 -16.46 3.19
C ARG A 113 3.51 -15.84 3.99
N ASN A 114 4.75 -16.03 3.53
CA ASN A 114 5.92 -15.40 4.11
C ASN A 114 5.93 -13.88 3.87
N LEU A 115 5.30 -13.41 2.79
CA LEU A 115 5.22 -12.00 2.45
C LEU A 115 3.80 -11.43 2.60
N PHE A 116 2.80 -12.14 2.07
CA PHE A 116 1.42 -11.69 2.04
C PHE A 116 0.55 -12.55 2.95
N ALA A 117 -0.13 -11.93 3.92
CA ALA A 117 -1.08 -12.62 4.79
C ALA A 117 -2.26 -13.22 4.02
N PHE A 118 -2.65 -12.60 2.91
CA PHE A 118 -3.56 -13.16 1.92
C PHE A 118 -3.39 -12.48 0.56
N VAL A 119 -3.86 -13.16 -0.49
CA VAL A 119 -4.01 -12.60 -1.85
C VAL A 119 -5.48 -12.80 -2.26
N TRP A 120 -6.23 -11.70 -2.36
CA TRP A 120 -7.61 -11.69 -2.82
C TRP A 120 -7.68 -11.18 -4.26
N THR A 121 -8.57 -11.79 -5.04
CA THR A 121 -8.70 -11.63 -6.48
C THR A 121 -10.08 -11.09 -6.86
N ALA A 122 -10.39 -11.03 -8.15
CA ALA A 122 -11.71 -10.71 -8.70
C ALA A 122 -12.86 -11.44 -7.97
N ASP A 123 -12.68 -12.72 -7.64
CA ASP A 123 -13.69 -13.54 -6.94
C ASP A 123 -14.05 -13.01 -5.54
N HIS A 124 -13.18 -12.18 -4.98
CA HIS A 124 -13.37 -11.54 -3.69
C HIS A 124 -13.94 -10.13 -3.80
N MET A 125 -14.06 -9.56 -5.00
CA MET A 125 -14.72 -8.27 -5.21
C MET A 125 -16.19 -8.36 -4.78
N VAL A 126 -16.75 -7.22 -4.37
CA VAL A 126 -18.18 -7.12 -4.06
C VAL A 126 -18.88 -6.45 -5.21
N THR A 127 -19.63 -7.22 -5.98
CA THR A 127 -20.52 -6.71 -7.02
C THR A 127 -21.79 -6.14 -6.39
N ARG A 128 -22.10 -4.88 -6.66
CA ARG A 128 -23.32 -4.23 -6.16
C ARG A 128 -24.23 -3.82 -7.31
N ALA A 129 -25.53 -4.00 -7.07
CA ALA A 129 -26.57 -3.57 -8.01
C ALA A 129 -26.74 -2.05 -8.07
N ARG A 130 -26.36 -1.33 -7.00
CA ARG A 130 -26.49 0.14 -6.90
C ARG A 130 -25.26 0.76 -6.28
N ILE A 131 -24.83 1.90 -6.83
CA ILE A 131 -23.79 2.76 -6.25
C ILE A 131 -24.48 3.77 -5.33
N PRO A 132 -23.90 4.11 -4.17
CA PRO A 132 -24.49 5.11 -3.28
C PRO A 132 -24.63 6.48 -3.94
N ARG A 133 -25.77 7.15 -3.74
CA ARG A 133 -26.07 8.48 -4.35
C ARG A 133 -25.07 9.58 -4.02
N HIS A 134 -24.34 9.49 -2.91
CA HIS A 134 -23.34 10.48 -2.50
C HIS A 134 -22.02 10.43 -3.31
N VAL A 135 -21.91 9.50 -4.25
CA VAL A 135 -20.79 9.40 -5.19
C VAL A 135 -21.04 10.25 -6.45
N HIS A 136 -22.27 10.77 -6.58
CA HIS A 136 -22.68 11.65 -7.67
C HIS A 136 -22.49 13.10 -7.21
N GLY A 137 -21.88 13.94 -8.05
CA GLY A 137 -21.83 15.38 -7.81
C GLY A 137 -23.23 16.02 -7.90
N GLU A 138 -23.34 17.33 -7.64
CA GLU A 138 -24.60 18.08 -7.79
C GLU A 138 -25.20 18.01 -9.21
N VAL A 139 -24.34 17.77 -10.20
CA VAL A 139 -24.75 17.41 -11.55
C VAL A 139 -24.88 15.89 -11.57
N SER A 140 -26.03 15.35 -12.01
CA SER A 140 -26.41 13.93 -12.11
C SER A 140 -25.51 13.08 -13.03
N LEU A 141 -24.19 13.18 -12.83
CA LEU A 141 -23.09 12.64 -13.59
C LEU A 141 -22.14 11.96 -12.59
N CYS A 142 -21.62 10.81 -12.97
CA CYS A 142 -20.61 10.13 -12.17
C CYS A 142 -19.26 10.81 -12.37
N CYS A 143 -18.62 11.23 -11.28
CA CYS A 143 -17.29 11.85 -11.33
C CYS A 143 -16.17 10.88 -11.73
N TRP A 144 -16.48 9.60 -11.94
CA TRP A 144 -15.50 8.51 -11.98
C TRP A 144 -15.22 7.94 -13.36
N CYS A 145 -16.14 8.16 -14.31
CA CYS A 145 -16.05 7.63 -15.64
C CYS A 145 -16.06 8.78 -16.65
N GLU A 146 -14.90 9.39 -16.88
CA GLU A 146 -14.73 10.49 -17.82
C GLU A 146 -15.32 10.17 -19.21
N SER A 147 -15.18 8.92 -19.67
CA SER A 147 -15.70 8.43 -20.94
C SER A 147 -17.15 7.90 -20.90
N TYR A 148 -17.71 7.62 -19.71
CA TYR A 148 -19.10 7.12 -19.54
C TYR A 148 -19.95 8.13 -18.76
N ARG A 149 -19.72 9.41 -19.06
CA ARG A 149 -20.19 10.62 -18.37
C ARG A 149 -21.69 10.69 -18.04
N HIS A 150 -22.53 9.82 -18.60
CA HIS A 150 -23.99 9.93 -18.57
C HIS A 150 -24.72 8.84 -17.75
N ALA A 151 -24.04 7.87 -17.15
CA ALA A 151 -24.66 6.57 -16.90
C ALA A 151 -24.56 6.02 -15.46
N CYS A 152 -24.78 6.79 -14.39
CA CYS A 152 -24.62 6.21 -13.04
C CYS A 152 -25.86 6.25 -12.14
N GLU A 153 -26.71 7.29 -12.19
CA GLU A 153 -28.04 7.20 -11.54
C GLU A 153 -29.05 6.39 -12.39
N ARG A 154 -28.75 6.21 -13.68
CA ARG A 154 -29.52 5.43 -14.66
C ARG A 154 -28.61 4.53 -15.52
N CYS A 155 -27.62 3.84 -14.92
CA CYS A 155 -26.86 2.86 -15.72
C CYS A 155 -27.79 1.76 -16.23
N THR A 156 -28.26 1.89 -17.46
CA THR A 156 -28.91 0.83 -18.25
C THR A 156 -27.90 -0.17 -18.80
N CYS A 157 -26.69 -0.25 -18.21
CA CYS A 157 -25.85 -1.45 -18.30
C CYS A 157 -26.59 -2.72 -17.78
N GLN A 158 -27.79 -2.57 -17.21
CA GLN A 158 -28.83 -3.58 -17.27
C GLN A 158 -29.48 -3.62 -18.67
N ASN A 159 -28.92 -4.45 -19.55
CA ASN A 159 -29.58 -5.26 -20.58
C ASN A 159 -28.73 -5.39 -21.87
N GLY A 160 -27.62 -6.12 -21.77
CA GLY A 160 -27.01 -6.76 -22.95
C GLY A 160 -25.76 -6.10 -23.54
N ALA A 161 -25.29 -4.95 -23.03
CA ALA A 161 -23.95 -4.48 -23.36
C ALA A 161 -22.92 -5.19 -22.46
N ILE A 162 -22.01 -5.93 -23.09
CA ILE A 162 -21.08 -6.94 -22.52
C ILE A 162 -20.06 -6.38 -21.51
N PHE A 163 -20.06 -5.07 -21.23
CA PHE A 163 -19.11 -4.45 -20.31
C PHE A 163 -19.74 -4.21 -18.94
N THR A 164 -19.35 -5.03 -17.96
CA THR A 164 -19.60 -4.79 -16.53
C THR A 164 -19.08 -3.40 -16.19
N CYS A 165 -19.93 -2.52 -15.65
CA CYS A 165 -19.43 -1.23 -15.18
C CYS A 165 -18.42 -1.48 -14.07
N PRO A 166 -17.14 -1.06 -14.22
CA PRO A 166 -16.10 -1.25 -13.19
C PRO A 166 -16.51 -0.63 -11.86
N CYS A 167 -17.44 0.32 -11.94
CA CYS A 167 -18.06 0.99 -10.82
C CYS A 167 -18.85 0.09 -9.84
N ARG A 168 -19.20 -1.13 -10.24
CA ARG A 168 -19.97 -2.06 -9.42
C ARG A 168 -19.12 -2.99 -8.57
N GLU A 169 -17.84 -3.12 -8.88
CA GLU A 169 -16.93 -4.02 -8.19
C GLU A 169 -16.10 -3.23 -7.20
N THR A 170 -16.27 -3.55 -5.92
CA THR A 170 -15.64 -2.80 -4.82
C THR A 170 -14.89 -3.73 -3.88
N LYS A 171 -13.79 -3.24 -3.32
CA LYS A 171 -12.96 -3.89 -2.31
C LYS A 171 -13.51 -3.54 -0.92
N ASP A 172 -14.59 -4.18 -0.49
CA ASP A 172 -15.23 -3.87 0.80
C ASP A 172 -14.40 -4.39 2.00
N LEU A 173 -13.62 -3.51 2.66
CA LEU A 173 -12.74 -3.90 3.79
C LEU A 173 -13.49 -4.55 4.95
N ALA A 174 -14.81 -4.33 5.09
CA ALA A 174 -15.60 -5.02 6.09
C ALA A 174 -15.58 -6.56 5.92
N LYS A 175 -15.35 -7.07 4.69
CA LYS A 175 -15.13 -8.49 4.43
C LYS A 175 -13.84 -8.98 5.08
N VAL A 176 -12.74 -8.23 4.93
CA VAL A 176 -11.44 -8.54 5.53
C VAL A 176 -11.59 -8.55 7.04
N TRP A 177 -12.14 -7.47 7.61
CA TRP A 177 -12.31 -7.36 9.06
C TRP A 177 -13.17 -8.49 9.62
N LYS A 178 -14.29 -8.85 8.98
CA LYS A 178 -15.12 -9.99 9.42
C LYS A 178 -14.38 -11.32 9.34
N LYS A 179 -13.66 -11.58 8.24
CA LYS A 179 -12.94 -12.84 8.03
C LYS A 179 -11.81 -13.02 9.05
N HIS A 180 -11.14 -11.93 9.41
CA HIS A 180 -9.98 -11.97 10.30
C HIS A 180 -10.30 -11.61 11.77
N LYS A 181 -11.52 -11.17 12.09
CA LYS A 181 -11.96 -10.84 13.48
C LYS A 181 -11.71 -11.96 14.50
N LYS A 182 -11.79 -13.21 14.08
CA LYS A 182 -11.62 -14.38 14.98
C LYS A 182 -10.17 -14.74 15.26
N GLN A 183 -9.23 -14.18 14.49
CA GLN A 183 -7.79 -14.35 14.75
C GLN A 183 -7.43 -13.30 15.81
N SER A 184 -7.21 -13.73 17.05
CA SER A 184 -6.93 -12.84 18.20
C SER A 184 -5.72 -11.92 17.99
N SER A 185 -4.84 -12.26 17.05
CA SER A 185 -3.66 -11.50 16.64
C SER A 185 -3.85 -10.67 15.36
N SER A 186 -5.07 -10.59 14.81
CA SER A 186 -5.26 -9.92 13.52
C SER A 186 -5.09 -8.42 13.63
N VAL A 187 -4.13 -7.89 12.89
CA VAL A 187 -3.97 -6.45 12.67
C VAL A 187 -5.04 -5.86 11.75
N PHE A 188 -5.82 -6.71 11.05
CA PHE A 188 -6.83 -6.27 10.09
C PHE A 188 -8.12 -5.84 10.81
N THR A 189 -8.07 -4.69 11.46
CA THR A 189 -9.22 -4.02 12.07
C THR A 189 -9.56 -2.73 11.31
N ARG A 190 -10.74 -2.17 11.57
CA ARG A 190 -11.17 -0.92 10.94
C ARG A 190 -10.24 0.25 11.27
N GLU A 191 -9.67 0.25 12.46
CA GLU A 191 -8.83 1.31 12.99
C GLU A 191 -7.35 1.17 12.57
N ARG A 192 -6.94 -0.03 12.15
CA ARG A 192 -5.52 -0.36 11.89
C ARG A 192 -5.26 -0.94 10.49
N THR A 193 -6.23 -0.86 9.57
CA THR A 193 -6.07 -1.29 8.18
C THR A 193 -6.03 -0.10 7.23
N ILE A 194 -5.08 -0.07 6.31
CA ILE A 194 -5.12 0.80 5.13
C ILE A 194 -5.13 -0.02 3.84
N ILE A 195 -5.70 0.54 2.77
CA ILE A 195 -5.65 -0.01 1.42
C ILE A 195 -5.01 1.01 0.47
N ILE A 196 -3.94 0.60 -0.22
CA ILE A 196 -3.22 1.41 -1.21
C ILE A 196 -3.73 1.02 -2.59
N GLU A 197 -4.30 1.99 -3.31
CA GLU A 197 -5.15 1.75 -4.47
C GLU A 197 -5.00 2.88 -5.51
N ASN A 198 -4.84 2.56 -6.78
CA ASN A 198 -4.83 3.55 -7.86
C ASN A 198 -6.22 3.83 -8.46
N THR A 199 -7.20 2.95 -8.21
CA THR A 199 -8.58 3.05 -8.71
C THR A 199 -9.54 3.40 -7.57
N PRO A 200 -9.81 4.68 -7.28
CA PRO A 200 -10.50 5.05 -6.04
C PRO A 200 -11.97 4.52 -5.99
N GLN A 201 -12.51 4.12 -7.15
CA GLN A 201 -13.86 3.58 -7.33
C GLN A 201 -14.01 2.26 -6.58
N GLN A 202 -12.94 1.46 -6.57
CA GLN A 202 -12.91 0.18 -5.88
C GLN A 202 -12.92 0.37 -4.35
N CYS A 203 -12.55 1.57 -3.88
CA CYS A 203 -12.47 1.94 -2.47
C CYS A 203 -13.61 2.86 -1.99
N VAL A 204 -14.69 2.99 -2.76
CA VAL A 204 -15.88 3.84 -2.48
C VAL A 204 -16.60 3.54 -1.14
N ARG A 205 -16.17 2.54 -0.38
CA ARG A 205 -16.71 2.20 0.95
C ARG A 205 -15.67 2.28 2.06
N ASN A 206 -14.46 2.69 1.73
CA ASN A 206 -13.29 2.65 2.60
C ASN A 206 -12.63 4.03 2.73
N TYR A 207 -13.37 5.13 2.56
CA TYR A 207 -12.79 6.48 2.42
C TYR A 207 -11.88 6.94 3.58
N GLY A 208 -12.00 6.37 4.77
CA GLY A 208 -11.07 6.64 5.88
C GLY A 208 -9.82 5.74 5.90
N ASN A 209 -9.83 4.65 5.15
CA ASN A 209 -8.79 3.62 5.15
C ASN A 209 -8.04 3.55 3.81
N ALA A 210 -8.51 4.25 2.77
CA ALA A 210 -7.90 4.20 1.45
C ALA A 210 -6.83 5.28 1.27
N VAL A 211 -5.67 4.88 0.77
CA VAL A 211 -4.56 5.74 0.36
C VAL A 211 -4.46 5.65 -1.15
N TYR A 212 -4.84 6.73 -1.83
CA TYR A 212 -4.84 6.75 -3.29
C TYR A 212 -3.46 7.07 -3.85
N VAL A 213 -3.02 6.28 -4.83
CA VAL A 213 -1.76 6.49 -5.55
C VAL A 213 -2.03 6.77 -7.03
N PRO A 214 -1.16 7.51 -7.74
CA PRO A 214 -1.27 7.62 -9.20
C PRO A 214 -1.12 6.25 -9.86
N SER A 215 -1.83 6.02 -10.96
CA SER A 215 -1.59 4.87 -11.82
C SER A 215 -0.15 4.84 -12.31
N TYR A 216 0.46 3.67 -12.27
CA TYR A 216 1.78 3.40 -12.82
C TYR A 216 1.65 2.73 -14.18
N GLU A 217 2.26 3.33 -15.19
CA GLU A 217 2.16 2.89 -16.59
C GLU A 217 3.47 2.25 -17.10
N GLY A 218 4.40 1.91 -16.19
CA GLY A 218 5.67 1.28 -16.54
C GLY A 218 6.76 2.27 -16.96
N ASN A 219 6.44 3.56 -17.02
CA ASN A 219 7.41 4.61 -17.31
C ASN A 219 8.10 5.10 -16.02
N ALA A 220 9.36 5.48 -16.15
CA ALA A 220 10.18 6.00 -15.05
C ALA A 220 9.91 7.49 -14.77
N ASP A 221 8.67 7.97 -14.90
CA ASP A 221 8.37 9.36 -14.54
C ASP A 221 8.64 9.56 -13.04
N SER A 222 9.58 10.45 -12.73
CA SER A 222 10.15 10.64 -11.39
C SER A 222 9.12 10.87 -10.30
N GLU A 223 7.97 11.48 -10.63
CA GLU A 223 7.01 11.88 -9.62
C GLU A 223 6.00 10.78 -9.29
N THR A 224 5.53 10.02 -10.28
CA THR A 224 4.64 8.88 -10.02
C THR A 224 5.41 7.69 -9.44
N THR A 225 6.71 7.61 -9.70
CA THR A 225 7.58 6.51 -9.25
C THR A 225 8.05 6.67 -7.80
N ALA A 226 8.26 7.90 -7.31
CA ALA A 226 8.67 8.17 -5.93
C ALA A 226 7.61 7.90 -4.85
N ILE A 227 6.39 7.44 -5.21
CA ILE A 227 5.31 7.22 -4.23
C ILE A 227 5.69 6.20 -3.16
N PHE A 228 6.34 5.10 -3.53
CA PHE A 228 6.73 4.03 -2.61
C PHE A 228 7.93 4.40 -1.74
N GLU A 229 8.71 5.41 -2.16
CA GLU A 229 9.78 5.99 -1.33
C GLU A 229 9.20 6.86 -0.20
N ARG A 230 8.07 7.56 -0.44
CA ARG A 230 7.46 8.42 0.59
C ARG A 230 6.41 7.75 1.44
N LEU A 231 5.76 6.69 0.95
CA LEU A 231 4.75 5.94 1.72
C LEU A 231 5.21 5.55 3.14
N PRO A 232 6.47 5.17 3.40
CA PRO A 232 6.99 5.01 4.75
C PRO A 232 6.70 6.18 5.70
N GLU A 233 6.82 7.42 5.25
CA GLU A 233 6.57 8.62 6.07
C GLU A 233 5.10 8.72 6.49
N LEU A 234 4.16 8.46 5.57
CA LEU A 234 2.73 8.37 5.91
C LEU A 234 2.50 7.31 6.97
N ILE A 235 3.05 6.11 6.74
CA ILE A 235 2.80 4.97 7.59
C ILE A 235 3.34 5.23 8.99
N LEU A 236 4.52 5.85 9.13
CA LEU A 236 5.07 6.29 10.40
C LEU A 236 4.15 7.27 11.14
N GLN A 237 3.47 8.18 10.43
CA GLN A 237 2.46 9.06 11.04
C GLN A 237 1.23 8.26 11.50
N LEU A 238 0.73 7.34 10.67
CA LEU A 238 -0.43 6.50 10.98
C LEU A 238 -0.18 5.57 12.17
N GLU A 239 1.05 5.06 12.33
CA GLU A 239 1.43 4.24 13.48
C GLU A 239 1.20 4.93 14.82
N GLN A 240 1.41 6.26 14.88
CA GLN A 240 1.21 7.05 16.10
C GLN A 240 -0.27 7.29 16.42
N THR A 241 -1.18 6.99 15.49
CA THR A 241 -2.61 7.18 15.67
C THR A 241 -3.30 5.89 16.10
N HIS A 242 -4.24 5.95 17.03
CA HIS A 242 -5.05 4.77 17.39
C HIS A 242 -6.02 4.34 16.28
N ASP A 243 -6.40 5.29 15.41
CA ASP A 243 -7.32 5.06 14.30
C ASP A 243 -6.80 5.77 13.04
N VAL A 244 -6.36 4.99 12.05
CA VAL A 244 -5.79 5.50 10.79
C VAL A 244 -6.73 6.44 10.02
N ARG A 245 -8.03 6.39 10.33
CA ARG A 245 -9.07 7.22 9.72
C ARG A 245 -9.11 8.65 10.27
N THR A 246 -8.24 8.97 11.23
CA THR A 246 -8.17 10.29 11.89
C THR A 246 -7.10 11.20 11.28
N VAL A 247 -6.14 10.66 10.52
CA VAL A 247 -5.10 11.46 9.87
C VAL A 247 -5.74 12.34 8.79
N SER A 248 -5.61 13.66 9.00
CA SER A 248 -6.08 14.80 8.19
C SER A 248 -7.27 14.49 7.26
N ARG A 249 -8.49 14.73 7.76
CA ARG A 249 -9.64 14.93 6.88
C ARG A 249 -9.42 16.21 6.09
N CYS A 250 -9.73 16.20 4.81
CA CYS A 250 -9.68 17.43 4.08
C CYS A 250 -10.79 18.40 4.51
N LEU A 251 -10.46 19.69 4.49
CA LEU A 251 -11.31 20.78 4.96
C LEU A 251 -12.29 21.33 3.91
N HIS A 252 -12.43 20.68 2.74
CA HIS A 252 -13.40 21.13 1.73
C HIS A 252 -14.84 20.94 2.22
N GLY A 253 -15.68 21.99 2.09
CA GLY A 253 -17.08 22.01 2.53
C GLY A 253 -18.05 21.11 1.76
N ASN A 254 -17.62 20.45 0.68
CA ASN A 254 -18.49 19.64 -0.20
C ASN A 254 -18.66 18.19 0.27
N GLY A 255 -18.85 18.00 1.58
CA GLY A 255 -19.07 16.70 2.19
C GLY A 255 -17.85 15.78 2.13
N PRO A 256 -17.95 14.58 2.73
CA PRO A 256 -16.79 13.72 3.00
C PRO A 256 -16.09 13.14 1.76
N HIS A 257 -16.66 13.23 0.54
CA HIS A 257 -16.30 12.33 -0.57
C HIS A 257 -16.11 12.96 -1.97
N ALA A 258 -16.02 14.29 -2.10
CA ALA A 258 -15.94 14.92 -3.43
C ALA A 258 -14.52 15.10 -4.00
N CYS A 259 -13.47 14.80 -3.25
CA CYS A 259 -12.13 15.20 -3.67
C CYS A 259 -11.25 13.99 -3.99
N PHE A 260 -11.50 13.46 -5.18
CA PHE A 260 -10.60 12.59 -5.93
C PHE A 260 -9.16 13.14 -6.03
N GLN A 261 -9.00 14.45 -5.85
CA GLN A 261 -7.71 15.13 -5.85
C GLN A 261 -6.93 14.99 -4.52
N GLN A 262 -7.42 14.20 -3.56
CA GLN A 262 -6.79 13.91 -2.27
C GLN A 262 -6.10 12.55 -2.27
N SER A 263 -5.21 12.27 -3.22
CA SER A 263 -4.12 11.40 -2.83
C SER A 263 -3.37 12.11 -1.70
N TRP A 264 -3.13 11.44 -0.57
CA TRP A 264 -2.23 11.95 0.47
C TRP A 264 -0.94 12.52 -0.17
N TRP A 265 -0.50 11.88 -1.26
CA TRP A 265 0.54 12.33 -2.17
C TRP A 265 0.44 13.79 -2.64
N ARG A 266 -0.73 14.27 -3.06
CA ARG A 266 -0.91 15.67 -3.50
C ARG A 266 -0.78 16.66 -2.34
N ASN A 267 -1.26 16.30 -1.15
CA ASN A 267 -1.16 17.16 0.03
C ASN A 267 0.26 17.24 0.60
N MET A 268 1.06 16.17 0.49
CA MET A 268 2.50 16.24 0.82
C MET A 268 3.24 17.30 0.02
N LYS A 269 2.88 17.53 -1.24
CA LYS A 269 3.56 18.54 -2.08
C LYS A 269 3.26 19.97 -1.63
N THR A 270 2.08 20.21 -1.07
CA THR A 270 1.68 21.54 -0.57
C THR A 270 2.20 21.81 0.84
N CYS A 271 2.48 20.76 1.63
CA CYS A 271 3.21 20.88 2.87
C CYS A 271 4.72 20.93 2.57
N ARG A 272 5.21 22.05 2.02
CA ARG A 272 6.62 22.36 2.20
C ARG A 272 6.87 22.40 3.71
N PRO A 273 7.98 21.84 4.23
CA PRO A 273 8.37 22.14 5.60
C PRO A 273 8.32 23.66 5.74
N VAL A 274 7.61 24.14 6.76
CA VAL A 274 7.70 25.56 7.12
C VAL A 274 9.19 25.76 7.33
N GLU A 275 9.84 26.46 6.40
CA GLU A 275 11.20 26.92 6.62
C GLU A 275 11.10 27.68 7.93
N GLU A 276 11.71 27.15 8.99
CA GLU A 276 11.86 27.88 10.24
C GLU A 276 12.63 29.14 9.85
N THR A 277 11.89 30.22 9.60
CA THR A 277 12.44 31.55 9.50
C THR A 277 12.97 31.84 10.88
N SER A 278 14.21 31.41 11.11
CA SER A 278 15.05 31.80 12.23
C SER A 278 15.28 33.30 12.08
N SER A 279 14.28 34.08 12.49
CA SER A 279 14.47 35.49 12.78
C SER A 279 15.15 35.56 14.15
N TYR A 280 16.45 35.27 14.17
CA TYR A 280 17.30 35.78 15.23
C TYR A 280 17.26 37.30 15.10
N VAL A 281 16.51 37.93 15.99
CA VAL A 281 16.62 39.36 16.25
C VAL A 281 17.85 39.50 17.12
N ASP A 282 18.97 39.94 16.53
CA ASP A 282 20.10 40.45 17.31
C ASP A 282 19.59 41.65 18.12
N LEU A 283 19.62 41.51 19.44
CA LEU A 283 19.43 42.59 20.42
C LEU A 283 20.78 42.93 21.06
#